data_AF-A0A4Q4SA62-F1
#
_entry.id   AF-A0A4Q4SA62-F1
#
_cell.length_a   1.000
_cell.length_b   1.000
_cell.length_c   1.000
_cell.angle_alpha   90.00
_cell.angle_beta   90.00
_cell.angle_gamma   90.00
#
_symmetry.space_group_name_H-M   'P 1'
#
loop_
_entity.id
_entity.type
_entity.pdbx_description
1 polymer ?
#
loop_
_entity_poly.entity_id
_entity_poly.type
_entity_poly.pdbx_seq_one_letter_code
_entity_poly.pdbx_strand_id
1 'polypeptide(L)'
;MDPHRLRRQNKVELEELPNDDARSARVAELNVQQSIDVLKQHPAIKRAIAERGLSLHGLIYDIGAGQLKILEEAGGRKADSLRCLT
;
A
#
# COMPACT_ATOMS: atom_id res chain seq x y z
N MET A 1 6.66 -8.10 -8.77
CA MET A 1 6.42 -6.81 -9.46
C MET A 1 7.75 -6.05 -9.43
N ASP A 2 8.19 -5.42 -10.53
CA ASP A 2 9.51 -4.78 -10.64
C ASP A 2 9.43 -3.27 -10.32
N PRO A 3 10.12 -2.76 -9.27
CA PRO A 3 10.15 -1.34 -8.92
C PRO A 3 10.64 -0.43 -10.06
N HIS A 4 11.54 -0.92 -10.93
CA HIS A 4 12.02 -0.14 -12.07
C HIS A 4 10.92 0.09 -13.10
N ARG A 5 10.04 -0.90 -13.28
CA ARG A 5 8.85 -0.74 -14.13
C ARG A 5 7.89 0.31 -13.57
N LEU A 6 7.63 0.27 -12.26
CA LEU A 6 6.80 1.26 -11.55
C LEU A 6 7.34 2.69 -11.73
N ARG A 7 8.66 2.87 -11.60
CA ARG A 7 9.33 4.15 -11.85
C ARG A 7 9.12 4.66 -13.27
N ARG A 8 9.25 3.80 -14.28
CA ARG A 8 9.05 4.18 -15.68
C ARG A 8 7.60 4.58 -15.97
N GLN A 9 6.63 3.87 -15.38
CA GLN A 9 5.20 4.13 -15.60
C GLN A 9 4.72 5.44 -14.96
N ASN A 10 5.33 5.85 -13.84
CA ASN A 10 4.95 7.05 -13.09
C ASN A 10 6.01 8.16 -13.19
N LYS A 11 6.77 8.18 -14.29
CA LYS A 11 7.95 9.05 -14.43
C LYS A 11 7.63 10.52 -14.20
N VAL A 12 6.56 11.03 -14.79
CA VAL A 12 6.16 12.45 -14.70
C VAL A 12 5.90 12.86 -13.24
N GLU A 13 5.06 12.11 -12.53
CA GLU A 13 4.76 12.35 -11.11
C GLU A 13 6.03 12.26 -10.24
N LEU A 14 6.91 11.31 -10.52
CA LEU A 14 8.14 11.14 -9.75
C LEU A 14 9.16 12.24 -10.02
N GLU A 15 9.22 12.81 -11.22
CA GLU A 15 10.14 13.90 -11.56
C GLU A 15 9.79 15.22 -10.86
N GLU A 16 8.53 15.41 -10.45
CA GLU A 16 8.07 16.58 -9.69
C GLU A 16 8.49 16.53 -8.21
N LEU A 17 8.96 15.39 -7.71
CA LEU A 17 9.38 15.23 -6.33
C LEU A 17 10.79 15.80 -6.09
N PRO A 18 11.03 16.39 -4.89
CA PRO A 18 12.19 17.24 -4.65
C PRO A 18 13.53 16.49 -4.57
N ASN A 19 13.52 15.21 -4.20
CA ASN A 19 14.74 14.43 -4.00
C ASN A 19 14.51 12.92 -4.21
N ASP A 20 15.61 12.16 -4.24
CA ASP A 20 15.57 10.72 -4.49
C ASP A 20 14.89 9.91 -3.38
N ASP A 21 14.97 10.37 -2.15
CA ASP A 21 14.30 9.71 -1.02
C ASP A 21 12.78 9.82 -1.16
N ALA A 22 12.27 11.02 -1.49
CA ALA A 22 10.86 11.25 -1.78
C ALA A 22 10.39 10.42 -2.98
N ARG A 23 11.20 10.34 -4.04
CA ARG A 23 10.91 9.48 -5.20
C ARG A 23 10.85 8.01 -4.83
N SER A 24 11.78 7.54 -4.00
CA SER A 24 11.85 6.13 -3.58
C SER A 24 10.68 5.77 -2.66
N ALA A 25 10.34 6.63 -1.70
CA ALA A 25 9.18 6.49 -0.85
C ALA A 25 7.90 6.42 -1.69
N ARG A 26 7.73 7.31 -2.68
CA ARG A 26 6.56 7.31 -3.55
C ARG A 26 6.43 6.03 -4.38
N VAL A 27 7.53 5.50 -4.91
CA VAL A 27 7.53 4.23 -5.64
C VAL A 27 7.10 3.07 -4.74
N ALA A 28 7.52 3.07 -3.47
CA ALA A 28 7.09 2.07 -2.50
C ALA A 28 5.58 2.18 -2.21
N GLU A 29 5.04 3.40 -2.07
CA GLU A 29 3.59 3.63 -1.91
C GLU A 29 2.80 3.08 -3.10
N LEU A 30 3.22 3.43 -4.32
CA LEU A 30 2.59 2.94 -5.54
C LEU A 30 2.66 1.42 -5.66
N ASN A 31 3.74 0.81 -5.21
CA ASN A 31 3.87 -0.65 -5.19
C ASN A 31 2.84 -1.30 -4.25
N VAL A 32 2.67 -0.75 -3.03
CA VAL A 32 1.69 -1.27 -2.06
C VAL A 32 0.27 -1.11 -2.61
N GLN A 33 -0.06 0.05 -3.16
CA GLN A 33 -1.38 0.32 -3.75
C GLN A 33 -1.73 -0.69 -4.86
N GLN A 34 -0.83 -0.85 -5.84
CA GLN A 34 -1.03 -1.81 -6.93
C GLN A 34 -1.12 -3.26 -6.41
N SER A 35 -0.35 -3.60 -5.38
CA SER A 35 -0.40 -4.94 -4.79
C SER A 35 -1.76 -5.21 -4.12
N ILE A 36 -2.30 -4.23 -3.40
CA ILE A 36 -3.64 -4.33 -2.82
C ILE A 36 -4.70 -4.47 -3.90
N ASP A 37 -4.61 -3.71 -4.99
CA ASP A 37 -5.57 -3.80 -6.10
C ASP A 37 -5.53 -5.17 -6.80
N VAL A 38 -4.34 -5.74 -6.98
CA VAL A 38 -4.20 -7.12 -7.49
C VAL A 38 -4.81 -8.13 -6.52
N LEU A 39 -4.56 -7.99 -5.21
CA LEU A 39 -5.14 -8.88 -4.19
C LEU A 39 -6.67 -8.79 -4.16
N LYS A 40 -7.25 -7.60 -4.26
CA LYS A 40 -8.70 -7.40 -4.37
C LYS A 40 -9.29 -8.10 -5.59
N GLN A 41 -8.52 -8.26 -6.67
CA GLN A 41 -8.99 -8.94 -7.87
C GLN A 41 -8.95 -10.47 -7.76
N HIS A 42 -8.12 -11.01 -6.86
CA HIS A 42 -7.92 -12.44 -6.69
C HIS A 42 -9.21 -13.15 -6.24
N PRO A 43 -9.67 -14.23 -6.93
CA PRO A 43 -10.96 -14.87 -6.65
C PRO A 43 -11.14 -15.33 -5.20
N ALA A 44 -10.09 -15.88 -4.57
CA ALA A 44 -10.16 -16.33 -3.18
C ALA A 44 -10.32 -15.16 -2.20
N ILE A 45 -9.71 -14.01 -2.50
CA ILE A 45 -9.80 -12.80 -1.68
C ILE A 45 -11.17 -12.16 -1.85
N LYS A 46 -11.66 -12.02 -3.10
CA LYS A 46 -13.03 -11.56 -3.37
C LYS A 46 -14.08 -12.35 -2.61
N ARG A 47 -14.00 -13.68 -2.66
CA ARG A 47 -14.91 -14.57 -1.90
C ARG A 47 -14.77 -14.35 -0.39
N ALA A 48 -13.55 -14.28 0.12
CA ALA A 48 -13.30 -14.07 1.54
C ALA A 48 -13.82 -12.70 2.04
N ILE A 49 -13.70 -11.65 1.24
CA ILE A 49 -14.27 -10.32 1.54
C ILE A 49 -15.80 -10.42 1.61
N ALA A 50 -16.42 -11.03 0.60
CA ALA A 50 -17.89 -11.12 0.51
C ALA A 50 -18.52 -12.02 1.58
N GLU A 51 -17.92 -13.18 1.85
CA GLU A 51 -18.51 -14.22 2.71
C GLU A 51 -18.08 -14.11 4.17
N ARG A 52 -16.85 -13.63 4.42
CA ARG A 52 -16.22 -13.66 5.75
C ARG A 52 -15.82 -12.27 6.26
N GLY A 53 -16.03 -11.23 5.46
CA GLY A 53 -15.66 -9.86 5.83
C GLY A 53 -14.15 -9.66 5.99
N LEU A 54 -13.33 -10.39 5.21
CA LEU A 54 -11.87 -10.18 5.17
C LEU A 54 -11.57 -8.70 4.85
N SER A 55 -10.60 -8.12 5.57
CA SER A 55 -10.05 -6.80 5.30
C SER A 55 -8.66 -6.90 4.67
N LEU A 56 -8.31 -5.93 3.83
CA LEU A 56 -6.98 -5.75 3.28
C LEU A 56 -6.42 -4.42 3.76
N HIS A 57 -5.17 -4.44 4.24
CA HIS A 57 -4.46 -3.26 4.71
C HIS A 57 -3.12 -3.14 3.99
N GLY A 58 -2.89 -2.01 3.34
CA GLY A 58 -1.59 -1.64 2.76
C GLY A 58 -0.74 -0.90 3.80
N LEU A 59 0.47 -1.39 4.06
CA LEU A 59 1.37 -0.85 5.07
C LEU A 59 2.76 -0.56 4.49
N ILE A 60 3.38 0.52 4.95
CA ILE A 60 4.81 0.80 4.74
C ILE A 60 5.48 0.96 6.09
N TYR A 61 6.64 0.34 6.24
CA TYR A 61 7.51 0.54 7.39
C TYR A 61 8.70 1.42 7.00
N ASP A 62 8.82 2.57 7.64
CA ASP A 62 9.97 3.45 7.55
C ASP A 62 11.04 2.96 8.53
N ILE A 63 12.13 2.42 7.98
CA ILE A 63 13.25 1.87 8.76
C ILE A 63 14.02 2.98 9.49
N GLY A 64 14.15 4.16 8.88
CA GLY A 64 14.91 5.27 9.45
C GLY A 64 14.17 5.93 10.62
N ALA A 65 12.85 6.07 10.50
CA ALA A 65 12.00 6.61 11.56
C ALA A 65 11.53 5.54 12.57
N GLY A 66 11.61 4.26 12.21
CA GLY A 66 11.06 3.15 12.99
C GLY A 66 9.52 3.14 13.03
N GLN A 67 8.86 3.75 12.05
CA GLN A 67 7.42 4.02 12.04
C GLN A 67 6.68 3.19 11.00
N LEU A 68 5.44 2.80 11.33
CA LEU A 68 4.53 2.13 10.41
C LEU A 68 3.48 3.12 9.90
N LYS A 69 3.34 3.23 8.57
CA LYS A 69 2.34 4.04 7.89
C LYS A 69 1.30 3.14 7.23
N ILE A 70 0.03 3.43 7.47
CA ILE A 70 -1.10 2.79 6.78
C ILE A 70 -1.39 3.59 5.51
N LEU A 71 -1.44 2.92 4.36
CA LEU A 71 -1.71 3.55 3.06
C LEU A 71 -3.13 3.31 2.56
N GLU A 72 -3.69 2.13 2.82
CA GLU A 72 -5.03 1.79 2.36
C GLU A 72 -5.70 0.81 3.31
N GLU A 73 -6.99 1.00 3.56
CA GLU A 73 -7.87 0.04 4.23
C GLU A 73 -9.06 -0.27 3.32
N ALA A 74 -9.25 -1.53 2.97
CA ALA A 74 -10.36 -1.95 2.10
C ALA A 74 -11.03 -3.23 2.60
N GLY A 75 -12.34 -3.15 2.86
CA GLY A 75 -13.19 -4.28 3.29
C GLY A 75 -13.15 -4.54 4.81
N GLY A 76 -14.25 -5.04 5.36
CA GLY A 76 -14.43 -5.30 6.80
C GLY A 76 -15.18 -4.17 7.54
N ARG A 77 -16.05 -4.52 8.49
CA ARG A 77 -16.63 -3.55 9.45
C ARG A 77 -15.47 -2.74 10.03
N LYS A 78 -15.63 -1.41 10.15
CA LYS A 78 -14.71 -0.51 10.86
C LYS A 78 -14.36 -1.12 12.23
N ALA A 79 -13.36 -1.98 12.27
CA ALA A 79 -12.68 -2.35 13.49
C ALA A 79 -11.64 -1.27 13.62
N ASP A 80 -11.82 -0.48 14.67
CA ASP A 80 -10.95 0.56 15.14
C ASP A 80 -9.51 0.35 14.69
N SER A 81 -8.99 1.38 14.01
CA SER A 81 -7.61 1.82 14.03
C SER A 81 -6.68 0.88 14.80
N LEU A 82 -5.69 0.30 14.10
CA LEU A 82 -4.51 -0.25 14.75
C LEU A 82 -3.85 0.87 15.56
N ARG A 83 -4.34 1.04 16.80
CA ARG A 83 -3.68 1.79 17.85
C ARG A 83 -2.39 1.03 18.08
N CYS A 84 -1.30 1.62 17.59
CA CYS A 84 0.04 1.32 18.05
C CYS A 84 -0.02 1.34 19.58
N LEU A 85 0.02 0.15 20.20
CA LEU A 85 0.10 -0.01 21.64
C LEU A 85 1.42 0.65 22.08
N THR A 86 1.28 1.84 22.66
CA THR A 86 2.32 2.50 23.45
C THR A 86 2.19 2.07 24.90
#